data_AF-A0A7K6L3G8-F1
#
_entry.id   AF-A0A7K6L3G8-F1
#
_cell.length_a   1.000
_cell.length_b   1.000
_cell.length_c   1.000
_cell.angle_alpha   90.00
_cell.angle_beta   90.00
_cell.angle_gamma   90.00
#
_symmetry.space_group_name_H-M   'P 1'
#
loop_
_entity.id
_entity.type
_entity.pdbx_description
1 polymer ?
#
loop_
_entity_poly.entity_id
_entity_poly.type
_entity_poly.pdbx_seq_one_letter_code
_entity_poly.pdbx_strand_id
1 'polypeptide(L)' 'LGATMGLRGLLGRCAAIALLALLCDALGLLILLLGVLAPISSWDFFVYLGALLLAFSLVFWVFWYTFNIEVPLGELGC' A
#
# COMPACT_ATOMS: atom_id res chain seq x y z
N LEU A 1 -22.14 -9.11 -6.62
CA LEU A 1 -21.84 -7.76 -7.15
C LEU A 1 -21.72 -6.66 -6.06
N GLY A 2 -22.07 -6.91 -4.79
CA GLY A 2 -22.06 -5.87 -3.73
C GLY A 2 -20.73 -5.64 -2.99
N ALA A 3 -19.74 -6.53 -3.11
CA ALA A 3 -18.46 -6.40 -2.39
C ALA A 3 -17.56 -5.29 -2.96
N THR A 4 -17.72 -4.92 -4.24
CA THR A 4 -16.88 -3.91 -4.89
C THR A 4 -17.36 -2.48 -4.63
N MET A 5 -18.64 -2.27 -4.28
CA MET A 5 -19.21 -0.93 -4.02
C MET A 5 -18.91 -0.43 -2.61
N GLY A 6 -18.84 -1.31 -1.60
CA GLY A 6 -18.50 -0.93 -0.22
C GLY A 6 -17.02 -0.52 -0.04
N LEU A 7 -16.12 -1.13 -0.80
CA LEU A 7 -14.69 -0.83 -0.74
C LEU A 7 -14.35 0.57 -1.30
N ARG A 8 -15.12 1.04 -2.28
CA ARG A 8 -14.91 2.37 -2.92
C ARG A 8 -15.22 3.53 -1.97
N GLY A 9 -16.11 3.34 -0.99
CA GLY A 9 -16.41 4.36 0.03
C GLY A 9 -15.35 4.46 1.11
N LEU A 10 -14.63 3.35 1.41
CA LEU A 10 -13.60 3.31 2.44
C LEU A 10 -12.20 3.73 1.94
N LEU A 11 -11.94 3.59 0.62
CA LEU A 11 -10.64 3.88 0.01
C LEU A 11 -10.50 5.29 -0.59
N GLY A 12 -11.54 6.12 -0.52
CA GLY A 12 -11.50 7.49 -1.05
C GLY A 12 -11.42 7.57 -2.58
N ARG A 13 -11.16 8.78 -3.09
CA ARG A 13 -11.31 9.13 -4.53
C ARG A 13 -10.28 8.45 -5.45
N CYS A 14 -9.16 7.96 -4.88
CA CYS A 14 -8.07 7.27 -5.58
C CYS A 14 -7.85 5.83 -5.09
N ALA A 15 -8.92 5.02 -5.05
CA ALA A 15 -8.87 3.63 -4.61
C ALA A 15 -7.86 2.73 -5.36
N ALA A 16 -7.51 3.04 -6.61
CA ALA A 16 -6.53 2.27 -7.37
C ALA A 16 -5.11 2.38 -6.80
N ILE A 17 -4.71 3.57 -6.33
CA ILE A 17 -3.36 3.80 -5.77
C ILE A 17 -3.24 3.09 -4.42
N ALA A 18 -4.27 3.19 -3.58
CA ALA A 18 -4.29 2.49 -2.30
C ALA A 18 -4.35 0.96 -2.48
N LEU A 19 -5.07 0.45 -3.49
CA LEU A 19 -5.02 -0.98 -3.80
C LEU A 19 -3.61 -1.42 -4.21
N LEU A 20 -2.91 -0.64 -5.03
CA LEU A 20 -1.54 -0.95 -5.43
C LEU A 20 -0.59 -0.94 -4.22
N ALA A 21 -0.71 0.04 -3.33
CA ALA A 21 0.06 0.11 -2.08
C ALA A 21 -0.17 -1.14 -1.22
N LEU A 22 -1.42 -1.53 -0.98
CA LEU A 22 -1.76 -2.72 -0.20
C LEU A 22 -1.26 -4.02 -0.84
N LEU A 23 -1.34 -4.14 -2.17
CA LEU A 23 -0.80 -5.31 -2.89
C LEU A 23 0.72 -5.37 -2.77
N CYS A 24 1.40 -4.23 -2.88
CA CYS A 24 2.84 -4.15 -2.65
C CYS A 24 3.18 -4.52 -1.20
N ASP A 25 2.46 -4.02 -0.20
CA ASP A 25 2.71 -4.36 1.20
C ASP A 25 2.54 -5.86 1.47
N ALA A 26 1.45 -6.45 0.99
CA ALA A 26 1.16 -7.86 1.17
C ALA A 26 2.23 -8.75 0.50
N LEU A 27 2.62 -8.41 -0.73
CA LEU A 27 3.65 -9.16 -1.46
C LEU A 27 5.04 -8.97 -0.83
N GLY A 28 5.37 -7.75 -0.42
CA GLY A 28 6.63 -7.41 0.24
C GLY A 28 6.80 -8.13 1.58
N LEU A 29 5.75 -8.14 2.41
CA LEU A 29 5.71 -8.89 3.66
C LEU A 29 5.84 -10.39 3.41
N LEU A 30 5.10 -10.95 2.45
CA LEU A 30 5.18 -12.37 2.13
C LEU A 30 6.60 -12.76 1.69
N ILE A 31 7.20 -12.02 0.76
CA ILE A 31 8.56 -12.28 0.26
C ILE A 31 9.59 -12.15 1.39
N LEU A 32 9.48 -11.12 2.23
CA LEU A 32 10.38 -10.91 3.36
C LEU A 32 10.26 -12.06 4.38
N LEU A 33 9.04 -12.45 4.74
CA LEU A 33 8.79 -13.55 5.66
C LEU A 33 9.29 -14.89 5.11
N LEU A 34 9.12 -15.14 3.81
CA LEU A 34 9.71 -16.31 3.15
C LEU A 34 11.24 -16.27 3.22
N GLY A 35 11.86 -15.11 3.00
CA GLY A 35 13.31 -14.94 3.13
C GLY A 35 13.84 -15.22 4.54
N VAL A 36 13.09 -14.80 5.57
CA VAL A 36 13.49 -14.97 6.98
C VAL A 36 13.18 -16.37 7.53
N LEU A 37 12.02 -16.93 7.18
CA LEU A 37 11.49 -18.15 7.82
C LEU A 37 11.76 -19.42 6.99
N ALA A 38 11.89 -19.33 5.67
CA ALA A 38 12.09 -20.51 4.83
C ALA A 38 13.59 -20.85 4.71
N PRO A 39 13.98 -22.13 4.78
CA PRO A 39 15.37 -22.57 4.58
C PRO A 39 15.73 -22.63 3.09
N ILE A 40 15.73 -21.48 2.42
CA ILE A 40 16.03 -21.33 0.98
C ILE A 40 17.45 -20.83 0.77
N SER A 41 18.27 -21.50 -0.05
CA SER A 41 19.70 -21.14 -0.24
C SER A 41 20.00 -19.67 -0.61
N SER A 42 19.02 -18.94 -1.13
CA SER A 42 19.14 -17.53 -1.52
C SER A 42 18.29 -16.60 -0.64
N TRP A 43 18.17 -16.90 0.66
CA TRP A 43 17.38 -16.12 1.64
C TRP A 43 17.66 -14.61 1.58
N ASP A 44 18.93 -14.21 1.38
CA ASP A 44 19.34 -12.80 1.34
C ASP A 44 18.60 -12.02 0.26
N PHE A 45 18.47 -12.62 -0.93
CA PHE A 45 17.77 -11.98 -2.04
C PHE A 45 16.30 -11.71 -1.72
N PHE A 46 15.62 -12.66 -1.08
CA PHE A 46 14.21 -12.52 -0.69
C PHE A 46 14.05 -11.46 0.40
N VAL A 47 14.94 -11.43 1.40
CA VAL A 47 14.91 -10.39 2.44
C VAL A 47 15.09 -9.00 1.84
N TYR A 48 16.10 -8.80 0.99
CA TYR A 48 16.34 -7.51 0.35
C TYR A 48 15.22 -7.10 -0.61
N LEU A 49 14.72 -8.04 -1.44
CA LEU A 49 13.62 -7.77 -2.36
C LEU A 49 12.33 -7.40 -1.61
N GLY A 50 11.99 -8.15 -0.56
CA GLY A 50 10.82 -7.89 0.27
C GLY A 50 10.91 -6.53 0.98
N ALA A 51 12.06 -6.22 1.58
CA ALA A 51 12.30 -4.92 2.22
C ALA A 51 12.24 -3.76 1.21
N LEU A 52 12.83 -3.92 0.02
CA LEU A 52 12.78 -2.92 -1.05
C LEU A 52 11.33 -2.67 -1.50
N LEU A 53 10.54 -3.73 -1.64
CA LEU A 53 9.15 -3.64 -2.09
C LEU A 53 8.26 -2.94 -1.05
N LEU A 54 8.49 -3.19 0.25
CA LEU A 54 7.84 -2.45 1.34
C LEU A 54 8.23 -0.97 1.34
N ALA A 55 9.52 -0.66 1.18
CA ALA A 55 9.97 0.73 1.09
C ALA A 55 9.36 1.46 -0.12
N PHE A 56 9.28 0.78 -1.27
CA PHE A 56 8.65 1.32 -2.47
C PHE A 56 7.14 1.57 -2.28
N SER A 57 6.46 0.71 -1.53
CA SER A 57 5.04 0.87 -1.20
C SER A 57 4.72 2.19 -0.49
N LEU A 58 5.63 2.69 0.35
CA LEU A 58 5.47 3.99 1.04
C LEU A 58 5.24 5.15 0.07
N VAL A 59 5.83 5.08 -1.14
CA VAL A 59 5.62 6.09 -2.18
C VAL A 59 4.16 6.13 -2.61
N PHE A 60 3.52 4.97 -2.79
CA PHE A 60 2.09 4.89 -3.14
C PHE A 60 1.19 5.37 -2.00
N TRP A 61 1.55 5.07 -0.75
CA TRP A 61 0.86 5.61 0.42
C TRP A 61 0.90 7.13 0.45
N VAL A 62 2.07 7.75 0.24
CA VAL A 62 2.22 9.22 0.19
C VAL A 62 1.35 9.83 -0.91
N PHE A 63 1.34 9.23 -2.10
CA PHE A 63 0.48 9.70 -3.19
C PHE A 63 -1.01 9.56 -2.85
N TRP A 64 -1.43 8.42 -2.31
CA TRP A 64 -2.82 8.22 -1.93
C TRP A 64 -3.26 9.23 -0.85
N TYR A 65 -2.46 9.46 0.19
CA TYR A 65 -2.75 10.48 1.21
C TYR A 65 -2.87 11.88 0.58
N THR A 66 -1.95 12.25 -0.32
CA THR A 66 -1.96 13.57 -0.97
C THR A 66 -3.24 13.79 -1.79
N PHE A 67 -3.67 12.78 -2.54
CA PHE A 67 -4.87 12.85 -3.38
C PHE A 67 -6.19 12.67 -2.61
N ASN A 68 -6.14 12.16 -1.37
CA ASN A 68 -7.32 11.94 -0.54
C ASN A 68 -7.53 13.04 0.53
N ILE A 69 -6.70 14.08 0.59
CA ILE A 69 -6.91 15.22 1.48
C ILE A 69 -8.02 16.11 0.91
N GLU A 70 -9.22 16.02 1.49
CA GLU A 70 -10.32 16.95 1.27
C GLU A 70 -10.21 18.10 2.29
N VAL A 71 -9.96 19.31 1.80
CA VAL A 71 -9.97 20.52 2.65
C VAL A 71 -11.43 20.96 2.82
N PRO A 72 -11.97 20.99 4.05
CA PRO A 72 -13.33 21.47 4.27
C PRO A 72 -13.43 22.98 3.96
N LEU A 73 -14.39 23.37 3.11
CA LEU A 73 -14.64 24.78 2.77
C LEU A 73 -15.03 25.66 3.98
N GLY A 74 -15.36 25.07 5.14
CA GLY A 74 -15.66 25.82 6.37
C GLY A 74 -14.44 26.47 7.04
N GLU A 75 -13.21 26.01 6.71
CA GLU A 75 -11.95 26.60 7.19
C GLU A 75 -11.40 27.68 6.22
N LEU A 76 -12.04 27.82 5.05
CA LEU A 76 -11.74 28.87 4.06
C LEU A 76 -12.63 30.07 4.36
N GLY A 77 -12.28 30.83 5.41
CA GLY A 77 -13.04 32.00 5.86
C GLY A 77 -13.38 32.97 4.74
N CYS A 78 -14.66 33.01 4.39
CA CYS A 78 -15.34 34.07 3.64
C CYS A 78 -16.64 34.41 4.38
#